data_AF-A0A835GIL8-F1
#
_entry.id   AF-A0A835GIL8-F1
#
_cell.length_a   1.000
_cell.length_b   1.000
_cell.length_c   1.000
_cell.angle_alpha   90.00
_cell.angle_beta   90.00
_cell.angle_gamma   90.00
#
_symmetry.space_group_name_H-M   'P 1'
#
loop_
_entity.id
_entity.type
_entity.pdbx_description
1 polymer ?
#
loop_
_entity_poly.entity_id
_entity_poly.type
_entity_poly.pdbx_seq_one_letter_code
_entity_poly.pdbx_strand_id
1 'polypeptide(L)'
;MILAGIYYLLLIGVNLYIALFLLLLLALLIFKVVLEPVKGVCKSNARLDGKVALVTGANQGIGLETARELAARGARVIIACRGAEMSAEAIQDIVATTGNEQVEYMHLDLSRFSSVRKFAADFNNKYDRLHILVNNAGCSGMKPKYTEDGIDLVMQVNYFGPFLLTKLLTEKLIASKPSRIVIVSSILHYFGKINVDSLDKIIGHSIKSMFLNYSNSKLCGVLWAKALAKKLPEEISVNSLHPGLVRTNIFNKLPSWFRKVFTFLCDLLNFKTPKEGAQTVVHLCVAEEVQKVRGKYFVECCEAKYRQEADNEDFVERVWNKSVELLFESAKGVYMSKVRLDGKVALVTGGNQGIGLETARELAARGARVIIACRGAEKSAEAILDIVATTGNEQVEYMHLDLSRFSSVRKFAADFNNKYNRLDILVNNAGCSGVKPKYTEDGINLVMQVNYFGPFLLTRLLTKKLIASKPSRIVIVSSMLHYFGKINVDTLDKLFGRAYAALFYDYNNSKLCGVLWAKALAKKLPEEVSVNSLHPGLVRTSLFRRLPVLYQIPFYTICNLLKCKTPKEGAQTVVHLCVAEEVQNVRGKYFMECREAKHTQLADDEEFVERVWHKSVEVTS
;
A
#
# COMPACT_ATOMS: atom_id res chain seq x y z
N MET A 1 49.99 37.85 33.22
CA MET A 1 49.44 38.12 31.88
C MET A 1 48.56 36.99 31.34
N ILE A 2 49.00 35.73 31.34
CA ILE A 2 48.21 34.59 30.81
C ILE A 2 46.87 34.41 31.52
N LEU A 3 46.84 34.46 32.86
CA LEU A 3 45.60 34.35 33.64
C LEU A 3 44.59 35.47 33.36
N ALA A 4 45.07 36.70 33.15
CA ALA A 4 44.20 37.83 32.78
C ALA A 4 43.63 37.65 31.37
N GLY A 5 44.42 37.15 30.41
CA GLY A 5 43.95 36.85 29.06
C GLY A 5 42.87 35.75 29.03
N ILE A 6 43.03 34.69 29.83
CA ILE A 6 42.03 33.63 29.99
C ILE A 6 40.74 34.19 30.61
N TYR A 7 40.85 35.04 31.63
CA TYR A 7 39.70 35.70 32.26
C TYR A 7 38.90 36.57 31.27
N TYR A 8 39.58 37.39 30.46
CA TYR A 8 38.92 38.22 29.44
C TYR A 8 38.24 37.38 28.34
N LEU A 9 38.87 36.29 27.88
CA LEU A 9 38.25 35.38 26.91
C LEU A 9 37.01 34.69 27.48
N LEU A 10 37.03 34.27 28.75
CA LEU A 10 35.87 33.72 29.44
C LEU A 10 34.75 34.75 29.57
N LEU A 11 35.09 36.00 29.96
CA LEU A 11 34.11 37.08 30.09
C LEU A 11 33.43 37.41 28.75
N ILE A 12 34.20 37.46 27.66
CA ILE A 12 33.68 37.65 26.30
C ILE A 12 32.76 36.49 25.91
N GLY A 13 33.16 35.25 26.20
CA GLY A 13 32.34 34.06 25.93
C GLY A 13 31.00 34.08 26.68
N VAL A 14 31.02 34.45 27.96
CA VAL A 14 29.81 34.58 28.80
C VAL A 14 28.91 35.70 28.29
N ASN A 15 29.46 36.88 27.99
CA ASN A 15 28.68 38.00 27.45
C ASN A 15 28.06 37.68 26.09
N LEU A 16 28.79 36.99 25.21
CA LEU A 16 28.27 36.54 23.92
C LEU A 16 27.12 35.53 24.10
N TYR A 17 27.26 34.60 25.05
CA TYR A 17 26.22 33.64 25.37
C TYR A 17 24.95 34.34 25.93
N ILE A 18 25.11 35.30 26.84
CA ILE A 18 24.01 36.11 27.37
C ILE A 18 23.32 36.89 26.24
N ALA A 19 24.09 37.53 25.37
CA ALA A 19 23.55 38.29 24.23
C ALA A 19 22.75 37.38 23.28
N LEU A 20 23.27 36.20 22.93
CA LEU A 20 22.56 35.22 22.10
C LEU A 20 21.27 34.71 22.78
N PHE A 21 21.30 34.49 24.09
CA PHE A 21 20.12 34.09 24.86
C PHE A 21 19.06 35.19 24.92
N LEU A 22 19.46 36.45 25.13
CA LEU A 22 18.55 37.60 25.11
C LEU A 22 17.96 37.84 23.72
N LEU A 23 18.74 37.65 22.64
CA LEU A 23 18.23 37.71 21.27
C LEU A 23 17.21 36.61 20.99
N LEU A 24 17.45 35.38 21.47
CA LEU A 24 16.47 34.29 21.37
C LEU A 24 15.18 34.62 22.14
N LEU A 25 15.30 35.14 23.36
CA LEU A 25 14.16 35.58 24.16
C LEU A 25 13.35 36.68 23.46
N LEU A 26 14.03 37.69 22.92
CA LEU A 26 13.40 38.76 22.16
C LEU A 26 12.71 38.22 20.92
N ALA A 27 13.33 37.29 20.18
CA ALA A 27 12.72 36.65 19.02
C ALA A 27 11.46 35.85 19.39
N LEU A 28 11.49 35.10 20.50
CA LEU A 28 10.33 34.37 21.01
C LEU A 28 9.23 35.31 21.51
N LEU A 29 9.58 36.43 22.14
CA LEU A 29 8.63 37.46 22.58
C LEU A 29 7.96 38.14 21.38
N ILE A 30 8.74 38.55 20.37
CA ILE A 30 8.22 39.12 19.11
C ILE A 30 7.31 38.10 18.45
N PHE A 31 7.74 36.84 18.33
CA PHE A 31 6.94 35.77 17.77
C PHE A 31 5.58 35.66 18.49
N LYS A 32 5.59 35.65 19.83
CA LYS A 32 4.36 35.61 20.62
C LYS A 32 3.46 36.82 20.37
N VAL A 33 4.01 38.04 20.44
CA VAL A 33 3.22 39.28 20.29
C VAL A 33 2.63 39.39 18.88
N VAL A 34 3.37 38.99 17.85
CA VAL A 34 2.97 39.14 16.45
C VAL A 34 2.02 38.03 15.99
N LEU A 35 2.27 36.77 16.38
CA LEU A 35 1.54 35.62 15.86
C LEU A 35 0.46 35.08 16.81
N GLU A 36 0.57 35.37 18.11
CA GLU A 36 -0.43 35.00 19.13
C GLU A 36 -0.78 36.21 20.02
N PRO A 37 -1.25 37.35 19.43
CA PRO A 37 -1.60 38.54 20.21
C PRO A 37 -2.71 38.27 21.23
N VAL A 38 -3.60 37.31 20.94
CA VAL A 38 -4.68 36.86 21.81
C VAL A 38 -4.82 35.34 21.71
N LYS A 39 -5.11 34.68 22.82
CA LYS A 39 -5.46 33.24 22.83
C LYS A 39 -6.92 33.09 22.39
N GLY A 40 -7.15 32.62 21.18
CA GLY A 40 -8.47 32.29 20.64
C GLY A 40 -9.12 31.13 21.39
N VAL A 41 -10.43 31.25 21.59
CA VAL A 41 -11.25 30.30 22.33
C VAL A 41 -12.44 29.90 21.46
N CYS A 42 -12.80 28.62 21.46
CA CYS A 42 -14.00 28.16 20.78
C CYS A 42 -15.23 28.72 21.51
N LYS A 43 -16.05 29.52 20.82
CA LYS A 43 -17.28 30.12 21.39
C LYS A 43 -18.55 29.32 21.11
N SER A 44 -18.46 28.27 20.30
CA SER A 44 -19.63 27.44 19.97
C SER A 44 -20.06 26.63 21.18
N ASN A 45 -21.37 26.58 21.44
CA ASN A 45 -21.99 25.73 22.47
C ASN A 45 -22.66 24.48 21.86
N ALA A 46 -22.35 24.15 20.60
CA ALA A 46 -22.96 23.02 19.90
C ALA A 46 -22.74 21.70 20.63
N ARG A 47 -23.82 20.91 20.73
CA ARG A 47 -23.84 19.54 21.24
C ARG A 47 -23.47 18.55 20.13
N LEU A 48 -22.97 17.39 20.54
CA LEU A 48 -22.51 16.29 19.69
C LEU A 48 -23.20 14.96 20.05
N ASP A 49 -24.37 15.02 20.68
CA ASP A 49 -25.12 13.84 21.08
C ASP A 49 -25.38 12.93 19.85
N GLY A 50 -25.06 11.64 19.99
CA GLY A 50 -25.16 10.66 18.90
C GLY A 50 -24.07 10.74 17.82
N LYS A 51 -23.12 11.68 17.94
CA LYS A 51 -21.96 11.79 17.02
C LYS A 51 -20.82 10.90 17.50
N VAL A 52 -20.04 10.43 16.52
CA VAL A 52 -18.88 9.56 16.74
C VAL A 52 -17.64 10.34 16.33
N ALA A 53 -16.73 10.55 17.28
CA ALA A 53 -15.50 11.29 17.09
C ALA A 53 -14.28 10.38 17.31
N LEU A 54 -13.34 10.41 16.39
CA LEU A 54 -12.06 9.70 16.46
C LEU A 54 -10.93 10.70 16.63
N VAL A 55 -10.19 10.63 17.74
CA VAL A 55 -9.07 11.53 18.02
C VAL A 55 -7.78 10.71 18.15
N THR A 56 -6.84 10.95 17.23
CA THR A 56 -5.53 10.29 17.26
C THR A 56 -4.60 10.96 18.28
N GLY A 57 -3.87 10.16 19.06
CA GLY A 57 -2.94 10.69 20.07
C GLY A 57 -3.66 11.43 21.22
N ALA A 58 -4.85 10.95 21.59
CA ALA A 58 -5.73 11.58 22.57
C ALA A 58 -5.53 11.12 24.02
N ASN A 59 -4.43 10.44 24.34
CA ASN A 59 -4.13 10.02 25.71
C ASN A 59 -3.37 11.10 26.53
N GLN A 60 -2.97 12.22 25.92
CA GLN A 60 -2.31 13.33 26.60
C GLN A 60 -2.37 14.63 25.78
N GLY A 61 -2.03 15.76 26.42
CA GLY A 61 -1.83 17.05 25.75
C GLY A 61 -3.07 17.53 24.99
N ILE A 62 -2.86 18.16 23.83
CA ILE A 62 -3.94 18.77 23.02
C ILE A 62 -5.00 17.73 22.63
N GLY A 63 -4.58 16.51 22.31
CA GLY A 63 -5.50 15.43 21.93
C GLY A 63 -6.43 15.01 23.06
N LEU A 64 -5.90 14.92 24.29
CA LEU A 64 -6.70 14.61 25.49
C LEU A 64 -7.74 15.71 25.76
N GLU A 65 -7.33 16.97 25.72
CA GLU A 65 -8.23 18.10 25.92
C GLU A 65 -9.30 18.19 24.83
N THR A 66 -8.93 17.89 23.58
CA THR A 66 -9.88 17.79 22.47
C THR A 66 -10.88 16.66 22.72
N ALA A 67 -10.42 15.47 23.10
CA ALA A 67 -11.30 14.34 23.41
C ALA A 67 -12.24 14.65 24.57
N ARG A 68 -11.74 15.30 25.63
CA ARG A 68 -12.53 15.73 26.78
C ARG A 68 -13.63 16.71 26.38
N GLU A 69 -13.31 17.72 25.58
CA GLU A 69 -14.29 18.72 25.15
C GLU A 69 -15.35 18.12 24.21
N LEU A 70 -14.98 17.20 23.31
CA LEU A 70 -15.95 16.49 22.47
C LEU A 70 -16.86 15.56 23.31
N ALA A 71 -16.29 14.89 24.32
CA ALA A 71 -17.05 14.05 25.25
C ALA A 71 -17.98 14.89 26.14
N ALA A 72 -17.53 16.02 26.67
CA ALA A 72 -18.36 16.97 27.43
C ALA A 72 -19.57 17.45 26.63
N ARG A 73 -19.44 17.52 25.30
CA ARG A 73 -20.51 17.85 24.35
C ARG A 73 -21.39 16.67 23.95
N GLY A 74 -21.17 15.47 24.50
CA GLY A 74 -22.02 14.29 24.29
C GLY A 74 -21.59 13.36 23.16
N ALA A 75 -20.45 13.60 22.52
CA ALA A 75 -19.95 12.70 21.49
C ALA A 75 -19.54 11.34 22.11
N ARG A 76 -19.70 10.27 21.32
CA ARG A 76 -18.91 9.05 21.53
C ARG A 76 -17.50 9.29 21.04
N VAL A 77 -16.50 9.15 21.91
CA VAL A 77 -15.11 9.48 21.59
C VAL A 77 -14.23 8.23 21.58
N ILE A 78 -13.58 7.98 20.45
CA ILE A 78 -12.58 6.93 20.29
C ILE A 78 -11.19 7.56 20.46
N ILE A 79 -10.50 7.15 21.51
CA ILE A 79 -9.10 7.48 21.79
C ILE A 79 -8.22 6.49 21.01
N ALA A 80 -7.63 6.96 19.91
CA ALA A 80 -6.76 6.13 19.08
C ALA A 80 -5.28 6.41 19.37
N CYS A 81 -4.67 5.50 20.13
CA CYS A 81 -3.33 5.66 20.70
C CYS A 81 -2.55 4.34 20.73
N ARG A 82 -1.24 4.42 21.01
CA ARG A 82 -0.37 3.23 21.14
C ARG A 82 -0.46 2.56 22.50
N GLY A 83 -0.49 3.36 23.57
CA GLY A 83 -0.39 2.87 24.95
C GLY A 83 -1.76 2.65 25.59
N ALA A 84 -2.09 1.40 25.91
CA ALA A 84 -3.36 1.04 26.52
C ALA A 84 -3.51 1.64 27.93
N GLU A 85 -2.49 1.54 28.78
CA GLU A 85 -2.50 2.04 30.16
C GLU A 85 -2.75 3.55 30.23
N MET A 86 -1.92 4.36 29.55
CA MET A 86 -2.12 5.81 29.47
C MET A 86 -3.48 6.19 28.86
N SER A 87 -4.03 5.35 27.97
CA SER A 87 -5.35 5.61 27.39
C SER A 87 -6.47 5.29 28.39
N ALA A 88 -6.29 4.27 29.24
CA ALA A 88 -7.23 3.97 30.31
C ALA A 88 -7.29 5.10 31.35
N GLU A 89 -6.14 5.66 31.75
CA GLU A 89 -6.07 6.84 32.62
C GLU A 89 -6.78 8.05 32.00
N ALA A 90 -6.53 8.30 30.71
CA ALA A 90 -7.21 9.37 29.96
C ALA A 90 -8.74 9.17 29.89
N ILE A 91 -9.21 7.93 29.69
CA ILE A 91 -10.65 7.61 29.70
C ILE A 91 -11.24 7.90 31.08
N GLN A 92 -10.61 7.43 32.14
CA GLN A 92 -11.08 7.66 33.52
C GLN A 92 -11.18 9.15 33.83
N ASP A 93 -10.15 9.94 33.46
CA ASP A 93 -10.17 11.39 33.65
C ASP A 93 -11.30 12.06 32.85
N ILE A 94 -11.50 11.71 31.58
CA ILE A 94 -12.58 12.27 30.76
C ILE A 94 -13.94 11.91 31.37
N VAL A 95 -14.18 10.65 31.73
CA VAL A 95 -15.45 10.20 32.32
C VAL A 95 -15.70 10.95 33.63
N ALA A 96 -14.70 11.05 34.51
CA ALA A 96 -14.83 11.74 35.80
C ALA A 96 -15.13 13.23 35.65
N THR A 97 -14.53 13.90 34.66
CA THR A 97 -14.66 15.35 34.46
C THR A 97 -15.86 15.76 33.61
N THR A 98 -16.40 14.85 32.79
CA THR A 98 -17.49 15.16 31.85
C THR A 98 -18.78 14.42 32.12
N GLY A 99 -18.75 13.33 32.89
CA GLY A 99 -19.87 12.42 33.10
C GLY A 99 -20.25 11.58 31.87
N ASN A 100 -19.53 11.69 30.74
CA ASN A 100 -19.82 10.93 29.54
C ASN A 100 -19.04 9.61 29.52
N GLU A 101 -19.75 8.50 29.66
CA GLU A 101 -19.19 7.15 29.65
C GLU A 101 -18.89 6.60 28.24
N GLN A 102 -19.29 7.30 27.17
CA GLN A 102 -19.09 6.86 25.79
C GLN A 102 -17.69 7.20 25.26
N VAL A 103 -16.66 6.85 26.04
CA VAL A 103 -15.25 7.06 25.68
C VAL A 103 -14.53 5.74 25.69
N GLU A 104 -13.87 5.40 24.59
CA GLU A 104 -13.23 4.09 24.45
C GLU A 104 -11.88 4.15 23.74
N TYR A 105 -11.03 3.17 24.05
CA TYR A 105 -9.70 3.04 23.49
C TYR A 105 -9.70 2.07 22.30
N MET A 106 -8.95 2.44 21.26
CA MET A 106 -8.59 1.53 20.18
C MET A 106 -7.10 1.68 19.85
N HIS A 107 -6.39 0.56 19.74
CA HIS A 107 -4.94 0.56 19.52
C HIS A 107 -4.59 1.04 18.11
N LEU A 108 -3.84 2.13 18.02
CA LEU A 108 -3.33 2.71 16.77
C LEU A 108 -1.88 3.11 16.89
N ASP A 109 -1.02 2.49 16.08
CA ASP A 109 0.36 2.89 15.88
C ASP A 109 0.58 3.44 14.46
N LEU A 110 0.59 4.77 14.34
CA LEU A 110 0.80 5.46 13.07
C LEU A 110 2.20 5.24 12.47
N SER A 111 3.15 4.69 13.23
CA SER A 111 4.48 4.32 12.70
C SER A 111 4.52 2.97 11.98
N ARG A 112 3.38 2.28 11.87
CA ARG A 112 3.24 0.96 11.25
C ARG A 112 1.96 0.87 10.42
N PHE A 113 2.05 0.75 9.09
CA PHE A 113 0.85 0.67 8.25
C PHE A 113 0.01 -0.58 8.51
N SER A 114 0.65 -1.68 8.92
CA SER A 114 -0.03 -2.88 9.41
C SER A 114 -1.01 -2.57 10.55
N SER A 115 -0.58 -1.76 11.53
CA SER A 115 -1.41 -1.28 12.63
C SER A 115 -2.53 -0.34 12.16
N VAL A 116 -2.23 0.58 11.25
CA VAL A 116 -3.25 1.51 10.69
C VAL A 116 -4.36 0.73 9.95
N ARG A 117 -3.99 -0.27 9.14
CA ARG A 117 -4.95 -1.11 8.41
C ARG A 117 -5.80 -1.96 9.35
N LYS A 118 -5.17 -2.57 10.36
CA LYS A 118 -5.90 -3.32 11.39
C LYS A 118 -6.89 -2.43 12.14
N PHE A 119 -6.44 -1.27 12.61
CA PHE A 119 -7.31 -0.29 13.28
C PHE A 119 -8.51 0.07 12.40
N ALA A 120 -8.29 0.40 11.13
CA ALA A 120 -9.36 0.80 10.23
C ALA A 120 -10.35 -0.35 9.95
N ALA A 121 -9.87 -1.58 9.82
CA ALA A 121 -10.73 -2.76 9.69
C ALA A 121 -11.59 -2.97 10.94
N ASP A 122 -10.97 -2.94 12.12
CA ASP A 122 -11.67 -3.08 13.41
C ASP A 122 -12.71 -1.96 13.60
N PHE A 123 -12.35 -0.71 13.26
CA PHE A 123 -13.26 0.44 13.33
C PHE A 123 -14.43 0.28 12.35
N ASN A 124 -14.15 -0.09 11.09
CA ASN A 124 -15.18 -0.23 10.06
C ASN A 124 -16.16 -1.36 10.35
N ASN A 125 -15.72 -2.40 11.05
CA ASN A 125 -16.57 -3.51 11.51
C ASN A 125 -17.41 -3.10 12.73
N LYS A 126 -16.88 -2.24 13.60
CA LYS A 126 -17.53 -1.87 14.87
C LYS A 126 -18.48 -0.67 14.76
N TYR A 127 -18.20 0.30 13.87
CA TYR A 127 -18.99 1.52 13.74
C TYR A 127 -19.45 1.74 12.31
N ASP A 128 -20.72 2.14 12.16
CA ASP A 128 -21.29 2.49 10.85
C ASP A 128 -21.04 3.94 10.44
N ARG A 129 -20.64 4.78 11.39
CA ARG A 129 -20.59 6.24 11.25
C ARG A 129 -19.31 6.79 11.86
N LEU A 130 -18.70 7.78 11.20
CA LEU A 130 -17.61 8.60 11.73
C LEU A 130 -17.88 10.07 11.39
N HIS A 131 -18.26 10.86 12.39
CA HIS A 131 -18.69 12.25 12.19
C HIS A 131 -17.52 13.23 12.30
N ILE A 132 -16.54 12.95 13.16
CA ILE A 132 -15.40 13.84 13.40
C ILE A 132 -14.12 13.00 13.42
N LEU A 133 -13.16 13.32 12.55
CA LEU A 133 -11.82 12.74 12.54
C LEU A 133 -10.79 13.81 12.86
N VAL A 134 -10.08 13.65 13.98
CA VAL A 134 -8.99 14.55 14.39
C VAL A 134 -7.64 13.84 14.24
N ASN A 135 -6.92 14.24 13.19
CA ASN A 135 -5.53 13.85 12.94
C ASN A 135 -4.59 14.73 13.78
N ASN A 136 -4.54 14.46 15.09
CA ASN A 136 -3.76 15.19 16.09
C ASN A 136 -2.41 14.54 16.43
N ALA A 137 -2.30 13.21 16.35
CA ALA A 137 -1.07 12.52 16.73
C ALA A 137 0.14 13.01 15.93
N GLY A 138 1.28 13.17 16.62
CA GLY A 138 2.53 13.58 15.99
C GLY A 138 3.76 13.38 16.88
N CYS A 139 4.94 13.43 16.26
CA CYS A 139 6.23 13.39 16.92
C CYS A 139 7.20 14.41 16.30
N SER A 140 8.21 14.80 17.08
CA SER A 140 9.30 15.70 16.69
C SER A 140 10.56 15.39 17.51
N GLY A 141 11.72 15.90 17.09
CA GLY A 141 12.99 15.72 17.81
C GLY A 141 13.48 14.26 17.89
N MET A 142 12.95 13.39 17.04
CA MET A 142 13.34 11.98 16.99
C MET A 142 14.61 11.81 16.19
N LYS A 143 15.50 10.90 16.62
CA LYS A 143 16.65 10.49 15.80
C LYS A 143 16.13 9.97 14.44
N PRO A 144 16.66 10.47 13.32
CA PRO A 144 16.22 10.02 11.99
C PRO A 144 16.40 8.52 11.85
N LYS A 145 15.31 7.84 11.50
CA LYS A 145 15.28 6.40 11.27
C LYS A 145 14.10 6.05 10.36
N TYR A 146 14.24 4.96 9.62
CA TYR A 146 13.14 4.36 8.89
C TYR A 146 12.26 3.54 9.84
N THR A 147 10.96 3.53 9.56
CA THR A 147 9.99 2.59 10.13
C THR A 147 10.11 1.21 9.49
N GLU A 148 9.29 0.25 9.94
CA GLU A 148 9.17 -1.06 9.28
C GLU A 148 8.65 -0.94 7.83
N ASP A 149 7.89 0.11 7.54
CA ASP A 149 7.35 0.39 6.21
C ASP A 149 8.36 1.10 5.28
N GLY A 150 9.59 1.35 5.76
CA GLY A 150 10.66 1.94 4.96
C GLY A 150 10.52 3.46 4.73
N ILE A 151 9.70 4.14 5.54
CA ILE A 151 9.48 5.59 5.48
C ILE A 151 10.16 6.26 6.68
N ASP A 152 10.63 7.50 6.51
CA ASP A 152 11.08 8.31 7.64
C ASP A 152 10.03 8.36 8.77
N LEU A 153 10.46 8.11 10.00
CA LEU A 153 9.58 8.01 11.17
C LEU A 153 8.67 9.24 11.38
N VAL A 154 9.21 10.45 11.25
CA VAL A 154 8.45 11.68 11.51
C VAL A 154 7.44 11.89 10.40
N MET A 155 7.85 11.71 9.14
CA MET A 155 6.95 11.76 7.99
C MET A 155 5.83 10.73 8.10
N GLN A 156 6.15 9.50 8.54
CA GLN A 156 5.13 8.47 8.66
C GLN A 156 4.13 8.78 9.78
N VAL A 157 4.59 9.11 10.98
CA VAL A 157 3.70 9.37 12.12
C VAL A 157 2.86 10.62 11.91
N ASN A 158 3.43 11.69 11.36
CA ASN A 158 2.75 12.99 11.25
C ASN A 158 1.92 13.13 9.97
N TYR A 159 2.23 12.38 8.91
CA TYR A 159 1.62 12.56 7.59
C TYR A 159 1.09 11.26 6.99
N PHE A 160 1.94 10.29 6.65
CA PHE A 160 1.50 9.12 5.88
C PHE A 160 0.56 8.17 6.64
N GLY A 161 0.78 7.97 7.94
CA GLY A 161 -0.11 7.19 8.80
C GLY A 161 -1.52 7.81 8.87
N PRO A 162 -1.65 9.10 9.26
CA PRO A 162 -2.92 9.82 9.21
C PRO A 162 -3.58 9.84 7.83
N PHE A 163 -2.78 9.98 6.76
CA PHE A 163 -3.26 9.92 5.38
C PHE A 163 -3.91 8.57 5.08
N LEU A 164 -3.21 7.46 5.36
CA LEU A 164 -3.72 6.11 5.15
C LEU A 164 -4.97 5.86 6.00
N LEU A 165 -4.95 6.24 7.27
CA LEU A 165 -6.10 6.10 8.17
C LEU A 165 -7.34 6.80 7.61
N THR A 166 -7.20 8.08 7.22
CA THR A 166 -8.29 8.87 6.67
C THR A 166 -8.83 8.26 5.38
N LYS A 167 -7.95 7.76 4.50
CA LYS A 167 -8.35 7.08 3.26
C LYS A 167 -9.16 5.80 3.54
N LEU A 168 -8.77 5.01 4.54
CA LEU A 168 -9.45 3.76 4.91
C LEU A 168 -10.78 3.99 5.65
N LEU A 169 -10.98 5.16 6.26
CA LEU A 169 -12.21 5.55 6.96
C LEU A 169 -13.11 6.49 6.13
N THR A 170 -12.74 6.77 4.87
CA THR A 170 -13.45 7.73 4.01
C THR A 170 -14.92 7.37 3.82
N GLU A 171 -15.25 6.08 3.65
CA GLU A 171 -16.65 5.65 3.49
C GLU A 171 -17.50 5.96 4.73
N LYS A 172 -16.95 5.80 5.95
CA LYS A 172 -17.67 6.12 7.19
C LYS A 172 -17.86 7.63 7.35
N LEU A 173 -16.89 8.43 6.92
CA LEU A 173 -17.00 9.90 6.86
C LEU A 173 -18.07 10.34 5.86
N ILE A 174 -18.14 9.73 4.69
CA ILE A 174 -19.17 9.98 3.66
C ILE A 174 -20.55 9.57 4.17
N ALA A 175 -20.66 8.41 4.82
CA ALA A 175 -21.90 7.95 5.40
C ALA A 175 -22.40 8.94 6.49
N SER A 176 -21.49 9.56 7.24
CA SER A 176 -21.77 10.47 8.35
C SER A 176 -21.98 11.94 7.99
N LYS A 177 -22.10 12.30 6.71
CA LYS A 177 -22.33 13.70 6.30
C LYS A 177 -23.51 14.32 7.07
N PRO A 178 -23.40 15.60 7.50
CA PRO A 178 -22.18 16.40 7.49
C PRO A 178 -21.14 15.85 8.48
N SER A 179 -19.89 15.70 8.02
CA SER A 179 -18.77 15.20 8.81
C SER A 179 -17.57 16.14 8.70
N ARG A 180 -16.57 15.95 9.56
CA ARG A 180 -15.44 16.89 9.71
C ARG A 180 -14.11 16.16 9.85
N ILE A 181 -13.10 16.64 9.14
CA ILE A 181 -11.72 16.18 9.21
C ILE A 181 -10.84 17.36 9.63
N VAL A 182 -10.16 17.22 10.75
CA VAL A 182 -9.30 18.25 11.33
C VAL A 182 -7.85 17.74 11.37
N ILE A 183 -6.95 18.47 10.72
CA ILE A 183 -5.53 18.11 10.61
C ILE A 183 -4.68 19.07 11.45
N VAL A 184 -4.03 18.56 12.50
CA VAL A 184 -3.20 19.39 13.39
C VAL A 184 -1.82 19.59 12.77
N SER A 185 -1.63 20.76 12.15
CA SER A 185 -0.37 21.20 11.56
C SER A 185 0.46 22.02 12.57
N SER A 186 1.24 22.98 12.11
CA SER A 186 2.08 23.88 12.90
C SER A 186 2.48 25.08 12.07
N ILE A 187 2.71 26.23 12.71
CA ILE A 187 3.35 27.39 12.08
C ILE A 187 4.69 27.05 11.40
N LEU A 188 5.37 25.97 11.83
CA LEU A 188 6.61 25.51 11.22
C LEU A 188 6.43 25.04 9.77
N HIS A 189 5.19 24.83 9.30
CA HIS A 189 4.93 24.52 7.88
C HIS A 189 5.48 25.60 6.93
N TYR A 190 5.60 26.86 7.37
CA TYR A 190 6.21 27.93 6.58
C TYR A 190 7.67 27.64 6.21
N PHE A 191 8.39 26.85 7.01
CA PHE A 191 9.79 26.51 6.76
C PHE A 191 9.98 25.20 5.98
N GLY A 192 8.91 24.43 5.73
CA GLY A 192 9.02 23.14 5.05
C GLY A 192 9.49 23.29 3.61
N LYS A 193 10.47 22.54 3.14
CA LYS A 193 10.91 22.49 1.74
C LYS A 193 10.73 21.07 1.24
N ILE A 194 9.62 20.83 0.57
CA ILE A 194 9.25 19.51 0.08
C ILE A 194 9.96 19.23 -1.24
N ASN A 195 10.71 18.12 -1.27
CA ASN A 195 11.07 17.44 -2.50
C ASN A 195 10.09 16.28 -2.67
N VAL A 196 9.26 16.32 -3.71
CA VAL A 196 8.22 15.33 -3.97
C VAL A 196 8.85 13.95 -4.17
N ASP A 197 9.94 13.85 -4.93
CA ASP A 197 10.49 12.55 -5.34
C ASP A 197 11.11 11.76 -4.18
N SER A 198 11.39 12.43 -3.05
CA SER A 198 12.01 11.86 -1.86
C SER A 198 11.18 12.06 -0.59
N LEU A 199 9.84 12.16 -0.71
CA LEU A 199 8.94 12.48 0.39
C LEU A 199 9.01 11.46 1.56
N ASP A 200 9.35 10.21 1.26
CA ASP A 200 9.50 9.11 2.21
C ASP A 200 10.90 8.99 2.82
N LYS A 201 11.90 9.71 2.29
CA LYS A 201 13.31 9.52 2.62
C LYS A 201 13.75 10.38 3.80
N ILE A 202 14.74 9.88 4.53
CA ILE A 202 15.47 10.67 5.53
C ILE A 202 16.28 11.75 4.79
N ILE A 203 15.98 13.02 5.07
CA ILE A 203 16.65 14.17 4.43
C ILE A 203 17.99 14.55 5.10
N GLY A 204 18.39 13.85 6.15
CA GLY A 204 19.70 13.99 6.80
C GLY A 204 19.67 13.81 8.32
N HIS A 205 20.85 13.77 8.93
CA HIS A 205 21.04 13.50 10.37
C HIS A 205 21.33 14.74 11.23
N SER A 206 21.45 15.92 10.61
CA SER A 206 21.74 17.16 11.33
C SER A 206 20.51 17.68 12.10
N ILE A 207 20.73 18.55 13.09
CA ILE A 207 19.64 19.26 13.80
C ILE A 207 18.79 20.07 12.81
N LYS A 208 19.44 20.70 11.82
CA LYS A 208 18.77 21.42 10.73
C LYS A 208 17.87 20.49 9.90
N SER A 209 18.35 19.27 9.59
CA SER A 209 17.57 18.26 8.86
C SER A 209 16.37 17.78 9.68
N MET A 210 16.54 17.53 10.98
CA MET A 210 15.43 17.14 11.86
C MET A 210 14.35 18.23 11.94
N PHE A 211 14.76 19.50 12.07
CA PHE A 211 13.85 20.64 12.04
C PHE A 211 13.11 20.72 10.70
N LEU A 212 13.84 20.65 9.59
CA LEU A 212 13.25 20.72 8.25
C LEU A 212 12.29 19.56 7.98
N ASN A 213 12.60 18.36 8.46
CA ASN A 213 11.76 17.18 8.29
C ASN A 213 10.41 17.31 9.03
N TYR A 214 10.45 17.82 10.27
CA TYR A 214 9.21 18.16 10.98
C TYR A 214 8.40 19.23 10.24
N SER A 215 9.06 20.31 9.80
CA SER A 215 8.43 21.37 9.00
C SER A 215 7.81 20.84 7.70
N ASN A 216 8.48 19.91 7.01
CA ASN A 216 7.98 19.21 5.82
C ASN A 216 6.71 18.42 6.14
N SER A 217 6.70 17.66 7.25
CA SER A 217 5.53 16.89 7.66
C SER A 217 4.31 17.78 7.93
N LYS A 218 4.54 18.97 8.50
CA LYS A 218 3.49 19.94 8.80
C LYS A 218 3.00 20.69 7.56
N LEU A 219 3.89 20.98 6.60
CA LEU A 219 3.51 21.48 5.28
C LEU A 219 2.69 20.45 4.49
N CYS A 220 3.07 19.17 4.52
CA CYS A 220 2.27 18.10 3.92
C CYS A 220 0.85 18.06 4.48
N GLY A 221 0.66 18.31 5.79
CA GLY A 221 -0.67 18.43 6.39
C GLY A 221 -1.54 19.55 5.80
N VAL A 222 -0.95 20.71 5.46
CA VAL A 222 -1.67 21.82 4.82
C VAL A 222 -2.03 21.48 3.37
N LEU A 223 -1.07 20.96 2.59
CA LEU A 223 -1.30 20.49 1.22
C LEU A 223 -2.38 19.41 1.16
N TRP A 224 -2.35 18.50 2.13
CA TRP A 224 -3.29 17.41 2.25
C TRP A 224 -4.71 17.87 2.57
N ALA A 225 -4.87 18.84 3.47
CA ALA A 225 -6.18 19.44 3.74
C ALA A 225 -6.81 20.03 2.48
N LYS A 226 -6.02 20.74 1.66
CA LYS A 226 -6.47 21.27 0.36
C LYS A 226 -6.85 20.18 -0.62
N ALA A 227 -6.00 19.16 -0.77
CA ALA A 227 -6.27 18.04 -1.69
C ALA A 227 -7.55 17.29 -1.29
N LEU A 228 -7.72 16.97 -0.01
CA LEU A 228 -8.93 16.30 0.50
C LEU A 228 -10.18 17.17 0.34
N ALA A 229 -10.09 18.47 0.62
CA ALA A 229 -11.22 19.39 0.45
C ALA A 229 -11.79 19.36 -0.96
N LYS A 230 -10.95 19.20 -1.99
CA LYS A 230 -11.35 19.05 -3.40
C LYS A 230 -11.85 17.65 -3.75
N LYS A 231 -11.27 16.61 -3.15
CA LYS A 231 -11.52 15.21 -3.52
C LYS A 231 -12.67 14.55 -2.74
N LEU A 232 -13.13 15.15 -1.65
CA LEU A 232 -14.26 14.67 -0.86
C LEU A 232 -15.54 15.46 -1.15
N PRO A 233 -16.74 14.87 -0.95
CA PRO A 233 -17.99 15.59 -1.14
C PRO A 233 -18.10 16.85 -0.27
N GLU A 234 -18.86 17.85 -0.73
CA GLU A 234 -18.93 19.22 -0.18
C GLU A 234 -19.43 19.32 1.26
N GLU A 235 -20.14 18.32 1.77
CA GLU A 235 -20.67 18.30 3.14
C GLU A 235 -19.64 17.85 4.19
N ILE A 236 -18.44 17.41 3.77
CA ILE A 236 -17.35 16.96 4.63
C ILE A 236 -16.28 18.05 4.83
N SER A 237 -16.34 18.85 5.90
CA SER A 237 -15.33 19.88 6.10
C SER A 237 -13.93 19.29 6.31
N VAL A 238 -12.92 19.85 5.65
CA VAL A 238 -11.51 19.43 5.82
C VAL A 238 -10.65 20.66 6.00
N ASN A 239 -10.07 20.84 7.17
CA ASN A 239 -9.22 21.99 7.46
C ASN A 239 -7.98 21.60 8.27
N SER A 240 -6.95 22.43 8.16
CA SER A 240 -5.72 22.30 8.95
C SER A 240 -5.55 23.48 9.89
N LEU A 241 -4.75 23.33 10.95
CA LEU A 241 -4.59 24.38 11.95
C LEU A 241 -3.21 24.39 12.62
N HIS A 242 -2.88 25.53 13.23
CA HIS A 242 -1.86 25.65 14.26
C HIS A 242 -2.51 25.66 15.65
N PRO A 243 -2.07 24.81 16.59
CA PRO A 243 -2.58 24.86 17.97
C PRO A 243 -1.96 25.99 18.82
N GLY A 244 -0.99 26.72 18.29
CA GLY A 244 -0.18 27.69 19.01
C GLY A 244 1.07 27.10 19.67
N LEU A 245 1.78 27.94 20.43
CA LEU A 245 2.91 27.59 21.30
C LEU A 245 2.40 26.92 22.56
N VAL A 246 2.09 25.63 22.45
CA VAL A 246 1.55 24.84 23.56
C VAL A 246 2.67 24.16 24.33
N ARG A 247 2.59 24.21 25.65
CA ARG A 247 3.41 23.40 26.55
C ARG A 247 3.06 21.92 26.35
N THR A 248 3.80 21.26 25.46
CA THR A 248 3.57 19.86 25.09
C THR A 248 4.70 18.96 25.55
N ASN A 249 4.35 17.69 25.73
CA ASN A 249 5.29 16.62 26.07
C ASN A 249 6.20 16.20 24.90
N ILE A 250 6.16 16.90 23.76
CA ILE A 250 6.89 16.49 22.54
C ILE A 250 8.42 16.53 22.74
N PHE A 251 8.90 17.33 23.69
CA PHE A 251 10.32 17.46 24.04
C PHE A 251 10.74 16.60 25.24
N ASN A 252 9.88 15.69 25.72
CA ASN A 252 10.14 14.93 26.94
C ASN A 252 11.38 14.01 26.87
N LYS A 253 11.87 13.70 25.66
CA LYS A 253 13.08 12.90 25.42
C LYS A 253 14.38 13.72 25.36
N LEU A 254 14.31 15.05 25.51
CA LEU A 254 15.50 15.91 25.62
C LEU A 254 16.07 15.91 27.05
N PRO A 255 17.35 16.28 27.25
CA PRO A 255 18.00 16.27 28.56
C PRO A 255 17.24 17.07 29.64
N SER A 256 17.30 16.63 30.90
CA SER A 256 16.56 17.21 32.03
C SER A 256 16.82 18.71 32.23
N TRP A 257 18.07 19.16 32.07
CA TRP A 257 18.42 20.59 32.18
C TRP A 257 17.75 21.42 31.08
N PHE A 258 17.69 20.91 29.84
CA PHE A 258 17.01 21.56 28.72
C PHE A 258 15.51 21.66 28.99
N ARG A 259 14.89 20.60 29.54
CA ARG A 259 13.47 20.62 29.93
C ARG A 259 13.18 21.70 30.98
N LYS A 260 14.05 21.88 31.98
CA LYS A 260 13.88 22.93 33.02
C LYS A 260 13.97 24.33 32.41
N VAL A 261 14.97 24.58 31.58
CA VAL A 261 15.13 25.87 30.86
C VAL A 261 13.93 26.11 29.94
N PHE A 262 13.52 25.13 29.14
CA PHE A 262 12.36 25.22 28.27
C PHE A 262 11.07 25.49 29.05
N THR A 263 10.89 24.84 30.20
CA THR A 263 9.72 25.06 31.07
C THR A 263 9.71 26.48 31.62
N PHE A 264 10.85 26.96 32.13
CA PHE A 264 11.00 28.35 32.57
C PHE A 264 10.70 29.34 31.45
N LEU A 265 11.18 29.10 30.23
CA LEU A 265 10.89 29.93 29.06
C LEU A 265 9.40 29.90 28.69
N CYS A 266 8.76 28.73 28.75
CA CYS A 266 7.32 28.60 28.52
C CYS A 266 6.51 29.43 29.53
N ASP A 267 6.90 29.38 30.80
CA ASP A 267 6.21 30.09 31.88
C ASP A 267 6.46 31.61 31.77
N LEU A 268 7.72 32.02 31.57
CA LEU A 268 8.12 33.42 31.35
C LEU A 268 7.40 34.05 30.17
N LEU A 269 7.27 33.30 29.07
CA LEU A 269 6.61 33.75 27.86
C LEU A 269 5.13 33.34 27.81
N ASN A 270 4.52 32.89 28.92
CA ASN A 270 3.10 32.50 29.03
C ASN A 270 2.57 31.70 27.81
N PHE A 271 3.24 30.58 27.52
CA PHE A 271 2.84 29.62 26.50
C PHE A 271 1.46 29.03 26.83
N LYS A 272 0.78 28.50 25.82
CA LYS A 272 -0.55 27.92 25.99
C LYS A 272 -0.51 26.63 26.80
N THR A 273 -1.52 26.45 27.65
CA THR A 273 -1.87 25.15 28.21
C THR A 273 -2.39 24.22 27.11
N PRO A 274 -2.36 22.89 27.30
CA PRO A 274 -3.02 21.97 26.38
C PRO A 274 -4.49 22.31 26.10
N LYS A 275 -5.24 22.80 27.11
CA LYS A 275 -6.65 23.18 26.99
C LYS A 275 -6.85 24.38 26.07
N GLU A 276 -6.00 25.40 26.22
CA GLU A 276 -5.97 26.56 25.33
C GLU A 276 -5.52 26.16 23.91
N GLY A 277 -4.58 25.22 23.79
CA GLY A 277 -4.11 24.69 22.51
C GLY A 277 -5.16 23.89 21.74
N ALA A 278 -6.11 23.26 22.44
CA ALA A 278 -7.20 22.50 21.85
C ALA A 278 -8.32 23.37 21.26
N GLN A 279 -8.38 24.66 21.61
CA GLN A 279 -9.53 25.51 21.25
C GLN A 279 -9.77 25.61 19.74
N THR A 280 -8.72 25.82 18.93
CA THR A 280 -8.86 25.85 17.46
C THR A 280 -9.28 24.48 16.90
N VAL A 281 -8.81 23.38 17.51
CA VAL A 281 -9.22 22.02 17.11
C VAL A 281 -10.71 21.82 17.37
N VAL A 282 -11.17 22.17 18.58
CA VAL A 282 -12.57 22.07 18.99
C VAL A 282 -13.45 22.95 18.11
N HIS A 283 -13.05 24.21 17.86
CA HIS A 283 -13.78 25.12 16.98
C HIS A 283 -14.02 24.49 15.61
N LEU A 284 -12.99 23.91 14.98
CA LEU A 284 -13.16 23.21 13.70
C LEU A 284 -14.02 21.96 13.79
N CYS A 285 -14.07 21.29 14.95
CA CYS A 285 -14.92 20.12 15.18
C CYS A 285 -16.40 20.47 15.38
N VAL A 286 -16.75 21.64 15.92
CA VAL A 286 -18.11 21.88 16.46
C VAL A 286 -18.77 23.18 16.00
N ALA A 287 -18.02 24.16 15.52
CA ALA A 287 -18.59 25.47 15.20
C ALA A 287 -19.36 25.41 13.86
N GLU A 288 -20.58 25.93 13.83
CA GLU A 288 -21.47 25.83 12.65
C GLU A 288 -20.94 26.67 11.49
N GLU A 289 -20.35 27.83 11.79
CA GLU A 289 -19.79 28.78 10.83
C GLU A 289 -18.65 28.18 9.98
N VAL A 290 -17.96 27.14 10.48
CA VAL A 290 -16.90 26.43 9.74
C VAL A 290 -17.35 25.09 9.14
N GLN A 291 -18.63 24.73 9.23
CA GLN A 291 -19.15 23.46 8.65
C GLN A 291 -18.98 23.39 7.13
N LYS A 292 -19.07 24.54 6.43
CA LYS A 292 -18.91 24.64 4.97
C LYS A 292 -17.53 25.19 4.57
N VAL A 293 -16.68 25.53 5.53
CA VAL A 293 -15.32 26.02 5.26
C VAL A 293 -14.40 24.83 5.02
N ARG A 294 -13.63 24.86 3.93
CA ARG A 294 -12.82 23.72 3.48
C ARG A 294 -11.49 24.16 2.87
N GLY A 295 -10.46 23.34 3.04
CA GLY A 295 -9.14 23.56 2.49
C GLY A 295 -8.42 24.77 3.10
N LYS A 296 -8.87 25.25 4.26
CA LYS A 296 -8.32 26.42 4.94
C LYS A 296 -7.37 26.05 6.06
N TYR A 297 -6.62 27.05 6.50
CA TYR A 297 -5.70 26.98 7.62
C TYR A 297 -6.18 27.90 8.74
N PHE A 298 -6.13 27.44 9.99
CA PHE A 298 -6.63 28.20 11.14
C PHE A 298 -5.56 28.43 12.21
N VAL A 299 -5.62 29.60 12.84
CA VAL A 299 -4.85 29.97 14.03
C VAL A 299 -5.80 30.77 14.93
N GLU A 300 -5.76 30.54 16.26
CA GLU A 300 -6.66 31.22 17.21
C GLU A 300 -8.16 31.19 16.85
N CYS A 301 -8.69 30.04 16.38
CA CYS A 301 -10.07 29.90 15.90
C CYS A 301 -10.46 30.80 14.71
N CYS A 302 -9.49 31.39 14.00
CA CYS A 302 -9.71 32.24 12.82
C CYS A 302 -8.98 31.69 11.59
N GLU A 303 -9.52 31.93 10.39
CA GLU A 303 -8.80 31.65 9.14
C GLU A 303 -7.51 32.48 9.08
N ALA A 304 -6.42 31.84 8.69
CA ALA A 304 -5.09 32.42 8.67
C ALA A 304 -4.36 32.07 7.38
N LYS A 305 -3.29 32.82 7.10
CA LYS A 305 -2.41 32.51 5.98
C LYS A 305 -1.60 31.24 6.24
N TYR A 306 -1.10 30.68 5.15
CA TYR A 306 -0.22 29.51 5.13
C TYR A 306 0.87 29.72 4.08
N ARG A 307 1.76 28.74 3.94
CA ARG A 307 2.83 28.77 2.93
C ARG A 307 2.25 28.78 1.52
N GLN A 308 2.61 29.80 0.74
CA GLN A 308 2.07 30.08 -0.60
C GLN A 308 2.21 28.93 -1.61
N GLU A 309 3.21 28.05 -1.45
CA GLU A 309 3.32 26.82 -2.28
C GLU A 309 2.06 25.95 -2.24
N ALA A 310 1.27 26.02 -1.17
CA ALA A 310 0.00 25.31 -1.09
C ALA A 310 -1.09 25.90 -2.00
N ASP A 311 -0.91 27.09 -2.57
CA ASP A 311 -1.79 27.65 -3.60
C ASP A 311 -1.49 27.10 -5.01
N ASN A 312 -0.34 26.46 -5.21
CA ASN A 312 -0.01 25.81 -6.47
C ASN A 312 -0.71 24.44 -6.55
N GLU A 313 -1.77 24.37 -7.37
CA GLU A 313 -2.58 23.16 -7.51
C GLU A 313 -1.80 21.96 -8.06
N ASP A 314 -0.92 22.18 -9.04
CA ASP A 314 -0.08 21.14 -9.60
C ASP A 314 0.87 20.57 -8.54
N PHE A 315 1.42 21.42 -7.68
CA PHE A 315 2.28 20.99 -6.59
C PHE A 315 1.51 20.18 -5.55
N VAL A 316 0.31 20.62 -5.17
CA VAL A 316 -0.59 19.88 -4.27
C VAL A 316 -0.90 18.50 -4.85
N GLU A 317 -1.25 18.43 -6.13
CA GLU A 317 -1.60 17.18 -6.81
C GLU A 317 -0.39 16.24 -6.95
N ARG A 318 0.80 16.77 -7.23
CA ARG A 318 2.05 15.98 -7.25
C ARG A 318 2.37 15.37 -5.89
N VAL A 319 2.23 16.13 -4.80
CA VAL A 319 2.43 15.61 -3.43
C VAL A 319 1.38 14.55 -3.10
N TRP A 320 0.12 14.78 -3.48
CA TRP A 320 -0.96 13.81 -3.32
C TRP A 320 -0.67 12.50 -4.07
N ASN A 321 -0.35 12.58 -5.36
CA ASN A 321 -0.09 11.42 -6.20
C ASN A 321 1.11 10.62 -5.69
N LYS A 322 2.19 11.31 -5.31
CA LYS A 322 3.33 10.65 -4.69
C LYS A 322 2.97 9.97 -3.38
N SER A 323 2.08 10.56 -2.59
CA SER A 323 1.62 9.96 -1.33
C SER A 323 0.78 8.72 -1.56
N VAL A 324 -0.09 8.73 -2.57
CA VAL A 324 -0.84 7.55 -3.01
C VAL A 324 0.11 6.46 -3.53
N GLU A 325 1.07 6.82 -4.38
CA GLU A 325 2.15 5.93 -4.82
C GLU A 325 2.87 5.30 -3.61
N LEU A 326 3.35 6.09 -2.65
CA LEU A 326 4.10 5.54 -1.52
C LEU A 326 3.26 4.68 -0.57
N LEU A 327 1.93 4.83 -0.55
CA LEU A 327 1.03 4.07 0.33
C LEU A 327 0.43 2.83 -0.32
N PHE A 328 0.31 2.85 -1.65
CA PHE A 328 -0.41 1.85 -2.42
C PHE A 328 0.44 1.21 -3.54
N GLU A 329 1.52 1.86 -3.99
CA GLU A 329 2.57 1.29 -4.87
C GLU A 329 3.82 0.83 -4.11
N SER A 330 4.04 1.22 -2.83
CA SER A 330 5.01 0.53 -1.96
C SER A 330 4.64 -0.93 -1.68
N ALA A 331 3.41 -1.31 -2.00
CA ALA A 331 3.07 -2.66 -2.39
C ALA A 331 3.49 -2.87 -3.86
N LYS A 332 4.79 -3.05 -4.12
CA LYS A 332 5.32 -3.27 -5.47
C LYS A 332 4.52 -4.36 -6.17
N GLY A 333 3.72 -3.94 -7.13
CA GLY A 333 2.93 -4.81 -7.97
C GLY A 333 1.56 -5.19 -7.46
N VAL A 334 1.06 -4.81 -6.26
CA VAL A 334 -0.26 -5.29 -5.79
C VAL A 334 -1.44 -4.64 -6.50
N TYR A 335 -2.21 -5.44 -7.23
CA TYR A 335 -3.39 -5.00 -7.97
C TYR A 335 -4.62 -4.95 -7.05
N MET A 336 -5.12 -3.74 -6.80
CA MET A 336 -6.18 -3.45 -5.83
C MET A 336 -7.49 -3.06 -6.52
N SER A 337 -8.13 -4.01 -7.19
CA SER A 337 -9.49 -3.82 -7.73
C SER A 337 -10.56 -4.48 -6.87
N LYS A 338 -11.70 -3.80 -6.78
CA LYS A 338 -12.93 -4.25 -6.11
C LYS A 338 -13.83 -5.11 -7.01
N VAL A 339 -13.44 -5.38 -8.26
CA VAL A 339 -14.23 -6.19 -9.20
C VAL A 339 -14.54 -7.56 -8.60
N ARG A 340 -15.83 -7.90 -8.58
CA ARG A 340 -16.35 -9.21 -8.18
C ARG A 340 -16.39 -10.16 -9.38
N LEU A 341 -16.25 -11.45 -9.09
CA LEU A 341 -16.27 -12.56 -10.04
C LEU A 341 -17.40 -13.55 -9.70
N ASP A 342 -18.44 -13.09 -9.03
CA ASP A 342 -19.59 -13.91 -8.67
C ASP A 342 -20.20 -14.57 -9.93
N GLY A 343 -20.39 -15.90 -9.87
CA GLY A 343 -20.91 -16.69 -11.00
C GLY A 343 -19.91 -16.95 -12.13
N LYS A 344 -18.65 -16.50 -12.01
CA LYS A 344 -17.57 -16.77 -12.97
C LYS A 344 -16.82 -18.05 -12.60
N VAL A 345 -16.34 -18.77 -13.62
CA VAL A 345 -15.53 -19.98 -13.45
C VAL A 345 -14.09 -19.70 -13.88
N ALA A 346 -13.14 -19.89 -12.96
CA ALA A 346 -11.72 -19.73 -13.19
C ALA A 346 -10.98 -21.06 -13.07
N LEU A 347 -10.08 -21.33 -14.01
CA LEU A 347 -9.21 -22.51 -14.03
C LEU A 347 -7.75 -22.07 -13.88
N VAL A 348 -7.09 -22.51 -12.80
CA VAL A 348 -5.68 -22.17 -12.52
C VAL A 348 -4.82 -23.44 -12.55
N THR A 349 -3.97 -23.54 -13.57
CA THR A 349 -2.98 -24.62 -13.66
C THR A 349 -1.85 -24.38 -12.65
N GLY A 350 -1.47 -25.42 -11.89
CA GLY A 350 -0.47 -25.28 -10.83
C GLY A 350 -0.95 -24.38 -9.67
N GLY A 351 -2.27 -24.31 -9.45
CA GLY A 351 -2.91 -23.47 -8.44
C GLY A 351 -2.76 -23.91 -6.98
N ASN A 352 -1.97 -24.94 -6.69
CA ASN A 352 -1.83 -25.49 -5.32
C ASN A 352 -0.57 -25.02 -4.56
N GLN A 353 0.27 -24.18 -5.16
CA GLN A 353 1.44 -23.60 -4.49
C GLN A 353 1.94 -22.32 -5.17
N GLY A 354 2.69 -21.49 -4.44
CA GLY A 354 3.38 -20.33 -4.99
C GLY A 354 2.44 -19.32 -5.66
N ILE A 355 2.86 -18.77 -6.82
CA ILE A 355 2.11 -17.76 -7.57
C ILE A 355 0.71 -18.26 -7.94
N GLY A 356 0.58 -19.54 -8.31
CA GLY A 356 -0.71 -20.14 -8.67
C GLY A 356 -1.69 -20.19 -7.50
N LEU A 357 -1.21 -20.51 -6.30
CA LEU A 357 -2.02 -20.52 -5.07
C LEU A 357 -2.55 -19.13 -4.73
N GLU A 358 -1.69 -18.12 -4.76
CA GLU A 358 -2.08 -16.73 -4.49
C GLU A 358 -3.04 -16.21 -5.57
N THR A 359 -2.84 -16.58 -6.84
CA THR A 359 -3.79 -16.27 -7.90
C THR A 359 -5.15 -16.92 -7.64
N ALA A 360 -5.17 -18.21 -7.31
CA ALA A 360 -6.41 -18.93 -6.99
C ALA A 360 -7.15 -18.30 -5.80
N ARG A 361 -6.41 -17.93 -4.74
CA ARG A 361 -6.96 -17.24 -3.57
C ARG A 361 -7.58 -15.91 -3.90
N GLU A 362 -6.90 -15.07 -4.68
CA GLU A 362 -7.40 -13.75 -5.06
C GLU A 362 -8.65 -13.84 -5.96
N LEU A 363 -8.73 -14.82 -6.85
CA LEU A 363 -9.93 -15.08 -7.65
C LEU A 363 -11.09 -15.59 -6.78
N ALA A 364 -10.81 -16.49 -5.84
CA ALA A 364 -11.80 -17.01 -4.89
C ALA A 364 -12.32 -15.91 -3.95
N ALA A 365 -11.45 -15.04 -3.43
CA ALA A 365 -11.82 -13.89 -2.59
C ALA A 365 -12.79 -12.93 -3.30
N ARG A 366 -12.78 -12.92 -4.63
CA ARG A 366 -13.69 -12.13 -5.47
C ARG A 366 -14.99 -12.86 -5.82
N GLY A 367 -15.20 -14.08 -5.34
CA GLY A 367 -16.44 -14.85 -5.55
C GLY A 367 -16.43 -15.80 -6.75
N ALA A 368 -15.29 -15.96 -7.44
CA ALA A 368 -15.19 -16.93 -8.53
C ALA A 368 -15.30 -18.36 -8.01
N ARG A 369 -15.86 -19.26 -8.82
CA ARG A 369 -15.60 -20.69 -8.68
C ARG A 369 -14.22 -21.00 -9.25
N VAL A 370 -13.32 -21.53 -8.42
CA VAL A 370 -11.91 -21.75 -8.80
C VAL A 370 -11.59 -23.23 -8.88
N ILE A 371 -11.13 -23.68 -10.06
CA ILE A 371 -10.65 -25.04 -10.29
C ILE A 371 -9.12 -25.02 -10.22
N ILE A 372 -8.57 -25.70 -9.21
CA ILE A 372 -7.14 -25.94 -9.07
C ILE A 372 -6.78 -27.18 -9.87
N ALA A 373 -6.11 -26.98 -11.02
CA ALA A 373 -5.68 -28.06 -11.90
C ALA A 373 -4.21 -28.42 -11.69
N CYS A 374 -3.99 -29.54 -11.00
CA CYS A 374 -2.68 -29.96 -10.49
C CYS A 374 -2.52 -31.48 -10.49
N ARG A 375 -1.29 -31.97 -10.36
CA ARG A 375 -0.99 -33.42 -10.26
C ARG A 375 -1.31 -34.01 -8.88
N GLY A 376 -0.94 -33.30 -7.82
CA GLY A 376 -1.01 -33.82 -6.45
C GLY A 376 -2.34 -33.49 -5.77
N ALA A 377 -3.13 -34.50 -5.47
CA ALA A 377 -4.43 -34.35 -4.79
C ALA A 377 -4.27 -33.79 -3.37
N GLU A 378 -3.38 -34.36 -2.55
CA GLU A 378 -3.15 -33.96 -1.16
C GLU A 378 -2.80 -32.47 -1.01
N LYS A 379 -1.76 -32.02 -1.72
CA LYS A 379 -1.35 -30.60 -1.73
C LYS A 379 -2.44 -29.67 -2.25
N SER A 380 -3.30 -30.16 -3.15
CA SER A 380 -4.42 -29.37 -3.64
C SER A 380 -5.53 -29.29 -2.59
N ALA A 381 -5.77 -30.35 -1.81
CA ALA A 381 -6.69 -30.30 -0.68
C ALA A 381 -6.23 -29.31 0.40
N GLU A 382 -4.93 -29.30 0.75
CA GLU A 382 -4.36 -28.30 1.66
C GLU A 382 -4.56 -26.87 1.16
N ALA A 383 -4.26 -26.63 -0.12
CA ALA A 383 -4.47 -25.33 -0.77
C ALA A 383 -5.94 -24.89 -0.76
N ILE A 384 -6.88 -25.83 -1.00
CA ILE A 384 -8.32 -25.55 -0.96
C ILE A 384 -8.72 -25.13 0.45
N LEU A 385 -8.35 -25.89 1.49
CA LEU A 385 -8.68 -25.56 2.88
C LEU A 385 -8.18 -24.17 3.27
N ASP A 386 -6.95 -23.84 2.89
CA ASP A 386 -6.34 -22.54 3.15
C ASP A 386 -7.06 -21.40 2.38
N ILE A 387 -7.42 -21.59 1.11
CA ILE A 387 -8.22 -20.60 0.37
C ILE A 387 -9.59 -20.41 1.01
N VAL A 388 -10.30 -21.49 1.33
CA VAL A 388 -11.63 -21.42 1.95
C VAL A 388 -11.55 -20.69 3.29
N ALA A 389 -10.59 -21.04 4.14
CA ALA A 389 -10.41 -20.43 5.46
C ALA A 389 -10.11 -18.93 5.39
N THR A 390 -9.34 -18.49 4.39
CA THR A 390 -8.92 -17.08 4.26
C THR A 390 -9.89 -16.22 3.46
N THR A 391 -10.73 -16.81 2.62
CA THR A 391 -11.63 -16.07 1.71
C THR A 391 -13.10 -16.23 2.03
N GLY A 392 -13.47 -17.28 2.77
CA GLY A 392 -14.87 -17.67 3.01
C GLY A 392 -15.58 -18.22 1.77
N ASN A 393 -14.90 -18.37 0.63
CA ASN A 393 -15.50 -18.91 -0.58
C ASN A 393 -15.27 -20.42 -0.69
N GLU A 394 -16.34 -21.20 -0.55
CA GLU A 394 -16.33 -22.66 -0.61
C GLU A 394 -16.28 -23.22 -2.05
N GLN A 395 -16.42 -22.38 -3.08
CA GLN A 395 -16.45 -22.81 -4.47
C GLN A 395 -15.04 -23.02 -5.05
N VAL A 396 -14.19 -23.79 -4.36
CA VAL A 396 -12.84 -24.13 -4.81
C VAL A 396 -12.69 -25.65 -4.92
N GLU A 397 -12.37 -26.12 -6.11
CA GLU A 397 -12.37 -27.55 -6.45
C GLU A 397 -11.04 -28.01 -7.04
N TYR A 398 -10.64 -29.25 -6.75
CA TYR A 398 -9.47 -29.88 -7.36
C TYR A 398 -9.89 -30.70 -8.59
N MET A 399 -9.07 -30.63 -9.64
CA MET A 399 -9.12 -31.58 -10.75
C MET A 399 -7.72 -32.02 -11.17
N HIS A 400 -7.55 -33.33 -11.40
CA HIS A 400 -6.25 -33.90 -11.74
C HIS A 400 -5.80 -33.51 -13.14
N LEU A 401 -4.68 -32.81 -13.24
CA LEU A 401 -4.05 -32.42 -14.50
C LEU A 401 -2.54 -32.67 -14.46
N ASP A 402 -2.06 -33.52 -15.37
CA ASP A 402 -0.64 -33.72 -15.63
C ASP A 402 -0.27 -33.19 -17.02
N LEU A 403 0.30 -31.98 -17.05
CA LEU A 403 0.74 -31.33 -18.29
C LEU A 403 1.93 -32.01 -18.97
N SER A 404 2.55 -33.01 -18.34
CA SER A 404 3.61 -33.82 -18.97
C SER A 404 3.09 -35.03 -19.76
N ARG A 405 1.77 -35.19 -19.87
CA ARG A 405 1.11 -36.31 -20.56
C ARG A 405 -0.12 -35.84 -21.34
N PHE A 406 -0.11 -35.91 -22.67
CA PHE A 406 -1.25 -35.44 -23.48
C PHE A 406 -2.52 -36.22 -23.23
N SER A 407 -2.42 -37.52 -22.92
CA SER A 407 -3.54 -38.36 -22.48
C SER A 407 -4.26 -37.74 -21.25
N SER A 408 -3.50 -37.28 -20.25
CA SER A 408 -4.04 -36.59 -19.07
C SER A 408 -4.68 -35.25 -19.43
N VAL A 409 -4.06 -34.46 -20.32
CA VAL A 409 -4.60 -33.17 -20.77
C VAL A 409 -5.94 -33.35 -21.49
N ARG A 410 -6.04 -34.32 -22.40
CA ARG A 410 -7.28 -34.64 -23.14
C ARG A 410 -8.38 -35.11 -22.21
N LYS A 411 -8.05 -36.03 -21.27
CA LYS A 411 -9.00 -36.50 -20.27
C LYS A 411 -9.51 -35.35 -19.40
N PHE A 412 -8.61 -34.51 -18.88
CA PHE A 412 -8.99 -33.34 -18.09
C PHE A 412 -9.94 -32.42 -18.85
N ALA A 413 -9.63 -32.10 -20.12
CA ALA A 413 -10.45 -31.20 -20.91
C ALA A 413 -11.84 -31.80 -21.21
N ALA A 414 -11.94 -33.10 -21.46
CA ALA A 414 -13.21 -33.79 -21.62
C ALA A 414 -14.03 -33.75 -20.31
N ASP A 415 -13.43 -34.12 -19.19
CA ASP A 415 -14.07 -34.08 -17.87
C ASP A 415 -14.54 -32.64 -17.52
N PHE A 416 -13.70 -31.64 -17.76
CA PHE A 416 -14.03 -30.24 -17.51
C PHE A 416 -15.19 -29.75 -18.39
N ASN A 417 -15.14 -30.06 -19.69
CA ASN A 417 -16.19 -29.64 -20.64
C ASN A 417 -17.54 -30.29 -20.33
N ASN A 418 -17.55 -31.51 -19.79
CA ASN A 418 -18.74 -32.21 -19.34
C ASN A 418 -19.27 -31.66 -18.01
N LYS A 419 -18.37 -31.35 -17.06
CA LYS A 419 -18.75 -30.93 -15.71
C LYS A 419 -19.17 -29.45 -15.62
N TYR A 420 -18.54 -28.56 -16.37
CA TYR A 420 -18.78 -27.11 -16.27
C TYR A 420 -19.35 -26.54 -17.57
N ASN A 421 -20.39 -25.70 -17.43
CA ASN A 421 -21.05 -25.06 -18.57
C ASN A 421 -20.29 -23.83 -19.11
N ARG A 422 -19.41 -23.23 -18.31
CA ARG A 422 -18.65 -22.01 -18.65
C ARG A 422 -17.20 -22.07 -18.17
N LEU A 423 -16.35 -21.25 -18.77
CA LEU A 423 -14.97 -20.97 -18.38
C LEU A 423 -14.64 -19.52 -18.72
N ASP A 424 -14.58 -18.66 -17.72
CA ASP A 424 -14.37 -17.22 -17.88
C ASP A 424 -12.90 -16.84 -17.81
N ILE A 425 -12.10 -17.54 -17.00
CA ILE A 425 -10.69 -17.21 -16.77
C ILE A 425 -9.86 -18.49 -16.85
N LEU A 426 -8.89 -18.55 -17.75
CA LEU A 426 -7.90 -19.61 -17.84
C LEU A 426 -6.50 -19.05 -17.53
N VAL A 427 -5.89 -19.54 -16.45
CA VAL A 427 -4.53 -19.19 -16.05
C VAL A 427 -3.57 -20.35 -16.32
N ASN A 428 -2.76 -20.19 -17.38
CA ASN A 428 -1.66 -21.07 -17.73
C ASN A 428 -0.42 -20.69 -16.90
N ASN A 429 -0.41 -21.06 -15.61
CA ASN A 429 0.63 -20.74 -14.64
C ASN A 429 1.59 -21.91 -14.34
N ALA A 430 1.14 -23.16 -14.51
CA ALA A 430 1.97 -24.31 -14.20
C ALA A 430 3.31 -24.29 -14.96
N GLY A 431 4.39 -24.66 -14.28
CA GLY A 431 5.70 -24.74 -14.91
C GLY A 431 6.75 -25.49 -14.07
N CYS A 432 7.81 -25.90 -14.74
CA CYS A 432 9.00 -26.49 -14.15
C CYS A 432 10.28 -25.90 -14.77
N SER A 433 11.37 -25.93 -14.02
CA SER A 433 12.71 -25.53 -14.43
C SER A 433 13.74 -26.32 -13.62
N GLY A 434 15.00 -26.33 -14.04
CA GLY A 434 16.08 -26.96 -13.28
C GLY A 434 15.91 -28.48 -13.10
N VAL A 435 15.22 -29.14 -14.03
CA VAL A 435 15.02 -30.60 -14.06
C VAL A 435 16.02 -31.23 -15.01
N LYS A 436 16.52 -32.43 -14.67
CA LYS A 436 17.39 -33.19 -15.57
C LYS A 436 16.71 -33.33 -16.94
N PRO A 437 17.41 -33.03 -18.05
CA PRO A 437 16.85 -33.20 -19.39
C PRO A 437 16.34 -34.63 -19.58
N LYS A 438 15.06 -34.77 -19.93
CA LYS A 438 14.46 -36.04 -20.32
C LYS A 438 13.27 -35.83 -21.25
N TYR A 439 12.97 -36.86 -22.03
CA TYR A 439 11.71 -36.97 -22.74
C TYR A 439 10.58 -37.38 -21.79
N THR A 440 9.37 -36.95 -22.12
CA THR A 440 8.12 -37.47 -21.56
C THR A 440 7.67 -38.72 -22.31
N GLU A 441 6.54 -39.31 -21.91
CA GLU A 441 5.93 -40.44 -22.63
C GLU A 441 5.48 -40.05 -24.04
N ASP A 442 5.15 -38.78 -24.27
CA ASP A 442 4.78 -38.24 -25.58
C ASP A 442 6.00 -37.94 -26.47
N GLY A 443 7.22 -38.27 -26.02
CA GLY A 443 8.45 -38.06 -26.79
C GLY A 443 8.92 -36.61 -26.87
N ILE A 444 8.44 -35.73 -25.98
CA ILE A 444 8.74 -34.29 -25.98
C ILE A 444 9.67 -33.95 -24.82
N ASN A 445 10.52 -32.94 -24.98
CA ASN A 445 11.28 -32.38 -23.86
C ASN A 445 10.35 -32.01 -22.68
N LEU A 446 10.65 -32.53 -21.48
CA LEU A 446 9.80 -32.35 -20.29
C LEU A 446 9.47 -30.88 -19.96
N VAL A 447 10.45 -29.98 -20.05
CA VAL A 447 10.24 -28.56 -19.72
C VAL A 447 9.35 -27.91 -20.77
N MET A 448 9.62 -28.18 -22.05
CA MET A 448 8.80 -27.68 -23.16
C MET A 448 7.36 -28.20 -23.06
N GLN A 449 7.16 -29.48 -22.71
CA GLN A 449 5.80 -30.00 -22.59
C GLN A 449 5.04 -29.41 -21.42
N VAL A 450 5.64 -29.39 -20.22
CA VAL A 450 4.96 -28.87 -19.01
C VAL A 450 4.67 -27.38 -19.12
N ASN A 451 5.62 -26.59 -19.65
CA ASN A 451 5.52 -25.13 -19.66
C ASN A 451 4.79 -24.59 -20.90
N TYR A 452 4.76 -25.35 -22.01
CA TYR A 452 4.26 -24.86 -23.30
C TYR A 452 3.27 -25.81 -23.98
N PHE A 453 3.69 -26.99 -24.46
CA PHE A 453 2.82 -27.83 -25.31
C PHE A 453 1.59 -28.38 -24.58
N GLY A 454 1.72 -28.76 -23.31
CA GLY A 454 0.60 -29.18 -22.46
C GLY A 454 -0.44 -28.05 -22.30
N PRO A 455 -0.04 -26.86 -21.80
CA PRO A 455 -0.92 -25.69 -21.73
C PRO A 455 -1.54 -25.28 -23.08
N PHE A 456 -0.76 -25.38 -24.17
CA PHE A 456 -1.22 -25.11 -25.53
C PHE A 456 -2.35 -26.06 -25.94
N LEU A 457 -2.15 -27.38 -25.76
CA LEU A 457 -3.18 -28.38 -26.02
C LEU A 457 -4.42 -28.16 -25.15
N LEU A 458 -4.23 -27.96 -23.84
CA LEU A 458 -5.33 -27.70 -22.90
C LEU A 458 -6.18 -26.52 -23.36
N THR A 459 -5.54 -25.41 -23.71
CA THR A 459 -6.23 -24.19 -24.15
C THR A 459 -6.99 -24.42 -25.45
N ARG A 460 -6.41 -25.14 -26.43
CA ARG A 460 -7.11 -25.51 -27.68
C ARG A 460 -8.38 -26.32 -27.39
N LEU A 461 -8.30 -27.31 -26.49
CA LEU A 461 -9.43 -28.17 -26.13
C LEU A 461 -10.52 -27.43 -25.35
N LEU A 462 -10.17 -26.35 -24.63
CA LEU A 462 -11.11 -25.51 -23.88
C LEU A 462 -11.56 -24.25 -24.65
N THR A 463 -11.04 -24.01 -25.86
CA THR A 463 -11.29 -22.78 -26.63
C THR A 463 -12.77 -22.55 -26.90
N LYS A 464 -13.52 -23.58 -27.29
CA LYS A 464 -14.97 -23.44 -27.53
C LYS A 464 -15.72 -22.96 -26.28
N LYS A 465 -15.32 -23.46 -25.08
CA LYS A 465 -15.92 -23.07 -23.80
C LYS A 465 -15.58 -21.62 -23.43
N LEU A 466 -14.32 -21.21 -23.65
CA LEU A 466 -13.88 -19.82 -23.45
C LEU A 466 -14.63 -18.84 -24.36
N ILE A 467 -14.83 -19.20 -25.64
CA ILE A 467 -15.60 -18.39 -26.60
C ILE A 467 -17.07 -18.29 -26.19
N ALA A 468 -17.68 -19.39 -25.73
CA ALA A 468 -19.07 -19.39 -25.26
C ALA A 468 -19.26 -18.60 -23.96
N SER A 469 -18.20 -18.36 -23.20
CA SER A 469 -18.22 -17.67 -21.90
C SER A 469 -17.80 -16.21 -21.98
N LYS A 470 -17.71 -15.64 -23.19
CA LYS A 470 -17.31 -14.24 -23.40
C LYS A 470 -18.15 -13.26 -22.55
N PRO A 471 -17.55 -12.16 -22.04
CA PRO A 471 -16.12 -11.87 -22.07
C PRO A 471 -15.31 -12.85 -21.21
N SER A 472 -14.21 -13.37 -21.77
CA SER A 472 -13.34 -14.36 -21.12
C SER A 472 -11.86 -14.04 -21.31
N ARG A 473 -11.00 -14.62 -20.46
CA ARG A 473 -9.60 -14.20 -20.33
C ARG A 473 -8.66 -15.40 -20.27
N ILE A 474 -7.62 -15.36 -21.10
CA ILE A 474 -6.54 -16.35 -21.12
C ILE A 474 -5.25 -15.64 -20.72
N VAL A 475 -4.65 -16.10 -19.62
CA VAL A 475 -3.44 -15.51 -19.04
C VAL A 475 -2.31 -16.54 -19.08
N ILE A 476 -1.21 -16.19 -19.76
CA ILE A 476 -0.05 -17.08 -19.96
C ILE A 476 1.13 -16.56 -19.13
N VAL A 477 1.56 -17.33 -18.12
CA VAL A 477 2.68 -16.92 -17.26
C VAL A 477 4.01 -17.24 -17.94
N SER A 478 4.63 -16.20 -18.51
CA SER A 478 5.96 -16.23 -19.12
C SER A 478 7.05 -15.76 -18.13
N SER A 479 8.17 -15.24 -18.61
CA SER A 479 9.32 -14.76 -17.83
C SER A 479 10.16 -13.78 -18.65
N MET A 480 10.86 -12.84 -18.02
CA MET A 480 11.91 -12.05 -18.69
C MET A 480 12.98 -12.93 -19.36
N LEU A 481 13.13 -14.18 -18.90
CA LEU A 481 14.03 -15.13 -19.53
C LEU A 481 13.66 -15.50 -20.99
N HIS A 482 12.46 -15.12 -21.46
CA HIS A 482 12.08 -15.26 -22.86
C HIS A 482 13.00 -14.50 -23.82
N TYR A 483 13.63 -13.39 -23.39
CA TYR A 483 14.60 -12.64 -24.20
C TYR A 483 15.85 -13.45 -24.56
N PHE A 484 16.15 -14.50 -23.78
CA PHE A 484 17.28 -15.39 -24.02
C PHE A 484 16.88 -16.69 -24.73
N GLY A 485 15.62 -16.82 -25.14
CA GLY A 485 15.15 -17.95 -25.93
C GLY A 485 15.75 -17.92 -27.34
N LYS A 486 16.18 -19.08 -27.82
CA LYS A 486 16.76 -19.28 -29.15
C LYS A 486 16.11 -20.53 -29.77
N ILE A 487 14.84 -20.42 -30.11
CA ILE A 487 14.08 -21.56 -30.64
C ILE A 487 14.39 -21.80 -32.12
N ASN A 488 14.46 -23.07 -32.50
CA ASN A 488 14.39 -23.53 -33.88
C ASN A 488 13.03 -24.24 -34.03
N VAL A 489 12.21 -23.80 -34.99
CA VAL A 489 10.84 -24.29 -35.19
C VAL A 489 10.83 -25.79 -35.48
N ASP A 490 11.74 -26.29 -36.32
CA ASP A 490 11.71 -27.68 -36.80
C ASP A 490 12.05 -28.70 -35.71
N THR A 491 12.63 -28.22 -34.61
CA THR A 491 13.17 -29.04 -33.52
C THR A 491 12.59 -28.63 -32.16
N LEU A 492 11.48 -27.89 -32.15
CA LEU A 492 10.89 -27.30 -30.95
C LEU A 492 10.49 -28.32 -29.87
N ASP A 493 10.13 -29.54 -30.28
CA ASP A 493 9.75 -30.66 -29.43
C ASP A 493 10.96 -31.52 -28.97
N LYS A 494 12.13 -31.33 -29.58
CA LYS A 494 13.33 -32.13 -29.34
C LYS A 494 14.11 -31.67 -28.12
N LEU A 495 14.94 -32.56 -27.59
CA LEU A 495 15.77 -32.31 -26.41
C LEU A 495 17.14 -31.73 -26.80
N PHE A 496 17.49 -30.55 -26.27
CA PHE A 496 18.74 -29.88 -26.54
C PHE A 496 19.74 -30.00 -25.38
N GLY A 497 20.93 -30.55 -25.66
CA GLY A 497 22.10 -30.53 -24.76
C GLY A 497 22.06 -31.50 -23.56
N ARG A 498 23.20 -32.14 -23.26
CA ARG A 498 23.36 -33.10 -22.14
C ARG A 498 23.99 -32.47 -20.88
N ALA A 499 24.40 -31.20 -20.92
CA ALA A 499 25.15 -30.53 -19.85
C ALA A 499 24.28 -29.60 -19.00
N TYR A 500 24.74 -29.23 -17.80
CA TYR A 500 24.05 -28.32 -16.85
C TYR A 500 23.66 -26.95 -17.47
N ALA A 501 24.38 -26.49 -18.49
CA ALA A 501 24.05 -25.28 -19.26
C ALA A 501 22.67 -25.36 -19.96
N ALA A 502 22.15 -26.56 -20.24
CA ALA A 502 20.84 -26.79 -20.86
C ALA A 502 19.66 -26.50 -19.90
N LEU A 503 19.88 -26.45 -18.58
CA LEU A 503 18.80 -26.31 -17.59
C LEU A 503 18.00 -25.02 -17.71
N PHE A 504 18.64 -23.95 -18.19
CA PHE A 504 17.98 -22.67 -18.48
C PHE A 504 17.55 -22.55 -19.94
N TYR A 505 18.19 -23.28 -20.86
CA TYR A 505 17.90 -23.19 -22.29
C TYR A 505 16.46 -23.59 -22.62
N ASP A 506 16.03 -24.77 -22.19
CA ASP A 506 14.65 -25.24 -22.42
C ASP A 506 13.62 -24.35 -21.71
N TYR A 507 13.96 -23.84 -20.52
CA TYR A 507 13.09 -22.91 -19.80
C TYR A 507 12.92 -21.61 -20.57
N ASN A 508 14.02 -20.97 -21.00
CA ASN A 508 13.99 -19.73 -21.78
C ASN A 508 13.18 -19.91 -23.07
N ASN A 509 13.40 -21.02 -23.79
CA ASN A 509 12.66 -21.38 -24.99
C ASN A 509 11.17 -21.58 -24.71
N SER A 510 10.80 -22.28 -23.64
CA SER A 510 9.38 -22.45 -23.27
C SER A 510 8.70 -21.11 -22.95
N LYS A 511 9.42 -20.18 -22.33
CA LYS A 511 8.91 -18.85 -21.98
C LYS A 511 8.82 -17.93 -23.21
N LEU A 512 9.74 -18.04 -24.15
CA LEU A 512 9.63 -17.45 -25.49
C LEU A 512 8.38 -17.94 -26.21
N CYS A 513 8.16 -19.25 -26.28
CA CYS A 513 6.97 -19.82 -26.90
C CYS A 513 5.67 -19.32 -26.27
N GLY A 514 5.64 -19.10 -24.95
CA GLY A 514 4.49 -18.50 -24.27
C GLY A 514 4.14 -17.08 -24.78
N VAL A 515 5.13 -16.25 -25.09
CA VAL A 515 4.92 -14.89 -25.64
C VAL A 515 4.41 -14.97 -27.08
N LEU A 516 5.05 -15.79 -27.93
CA LEU A 516 4.64 -15.99 -29.33
C LEU A 516 3.22 -16.56 -29.41
N TRP A 517 2.91 -17.51 -28.54
CA TRP A 517 1.60 -18.13 -28.45
C TRP A 517 0.50 -17.16 -28.03
N ALA A 518 0.74 -16.29 -27.05
CA ALA A 518 -0.24 -15.27 -26.67
C ALA A 518 -0.60 -14.37 -27.87
N LYS A 519 0.41 -14.00 -28.67
CA LYS A 519 0.23 -13.17 -29.86
C LYS A 519 -0.51 -13.90 -30.99
N ALA A 520 -0.13 -15.13 -31.29
CA ALA A 520 -0.82 -15.97 -32.29
C ALA A 520 -2.29 -16.21 -31.89
N LEU A 521 -2.53 -16.61 -30.64
CA LEU A 521 -3.86 -16.98 -30.16
C LEU A 521 -4.80 -15.77 -30.09
N ALA A 522 -4.29 -14.59 -29.71
CA ALA A 522 -5.06 -13.35 -29.73
C ALA A 522 -5.66 -13.06 -31.12
N LYS A 523 -4.90 -13.28 -32.20
CA LYS A 523 -5.39 -13.09 -33.58
C LYS A 523 -6.45 -14.12 -34.00
N LYS A 524 -6.41 -15.32 -33.42
CA LYS A 524 -7.27 -16.45 -33.82
C LYS A 524 -8.57 -16.55 -33.00
N LEU A 525 -8.74 -15.75 -31.96
CA LEU A 525 -9.93 -15.74 -31.11
C LEU A 525 -10.75 -14.44 -31.30
N PRO A 526 -12.07 -14.46 -31.02
CA PRO A 526 -12.90 -13.26 -31.02
C PRO A 526 -12.40 -12.19 -30.04
N GLU A 527 -12.67 -10.91 -30.34
CA GLU A 527 -12.14 -9.74 -29.62
C GLU A 527 -12.41 -9.75 -28.11
N GLU A 528 -13.57 -10.28 -27.70
CA GLU A 528 -13.99 -10.30 -26.30
C GLU A 528 -13.32 -11.43 -25.49
N VAL A 529 -12.49 -12.25 -26.14
CA VAL A 529 -11.57 -13.19 -25.49
C VAL A 529 -10.18 -12.57 -25.40
N SER A 530 -9.84 -11.98 -24.26
CA SER A 530 -8.51 -11.41 -24.03
C SER A 530 -7.47 -12.52 -23.87
N VAL A 531 -6.33 -12.36 -24.54
CA VAL A 531 -5.20 -13.31 -24.43
C VAL A 531 -3.92 -12.51 -24.25
N ASN A 532 -3.28 -12.63 -23.08
CA ASN A 532 -2.04 -11.91 -22.80
C ASN A 532 -1.03 -12.79 -22.08
N SER A 533 0.25 -12.42 -22.22
CA SER A 533 1.34 -13.06 -21.48
C SER A 533 1.99 -12.07 -20.50
N LEU A 534 2.70 -12.58 -19.50
CA LEU A 534 3.31 -11.73 -18.48
C LEU A 534 4.60 -12.29 -17.89
N HIS A 535 5.39 -11.42 -17.24
CA HIS A 535 6.41 -11.81 -16.27
C HIS A 535 5.95 -11.51 -14.84
N PRO A 536 6.03 -12.48 -13.90
CA PRO A 536 5.60 -12.29 -12.52
C PRO A 536 6.61 -11.53 -11.64
N GLY A 537 7.76 -11.12 -12.18
CA GLY A 537 8.88 -10.59 -11.41
C GLY A 537 9.84 -11.68 -10.92
N LEU A 538 10.90 -11.26 -10.21
CA LEU A 538 11.81 -12.18 -9.54
C LEU A 538 11.19 -12.62 -8.21
N VAL A 539 10.47 -13.74 -8.26
CA VAL A 539 9.68 -14.28 -7.14
C VAL A 539 10.41 -15.42 -6.46
N ARG A 540 10.42 -15.45 -5.13
CA ARG A 540 10.93 -16.57 -4.33
C ARG A 540 9.97 -17.77 -4.45
N THR A 541 10.08 -18.50 -5.55
CA THR A 541 9.24 -19.66 -5.86
C THR A 541 9.97 -20.97 -5.62
N SER A 542 9.21 -22.05 -5.45
CA SER A 542 9.73 -23.41 -5.41
C SER A 542 10.21 -23.94 -6.77
N LEU A 543 10.31 -23.09 -7.80
CA LEU A 543 10.60 -23.50 -9.18
C LEU A 543 11.99 -24.16 -9.29
N PHE A 544 12.97 -23.67 -8.54
CA PHE A 544 14.36 -24.16 -8.53
C PHE A 544 14.65 -25.23 -7.48
N ARG A 545 13.63 -25.76 -6.78
CA ARG A 545 13.81 -26.76 -5.71
C ARG A 545 14.49 -28.06 -6.14
N ARG A 546 14.59 -28.29 -7.45
CA ARG A 546 15.16 -29.51 -8.06
C ARG A 546 16.60 -29.34 -8.56
N LEU A 547 17.18 -28.13 -8.47
CA LEU A 547 18.61 -27.92 -8.72
C LEU A 547 19.45 -28.52 -7.58
N PRO A 548 20.72 -28.92 -7.80
CA PRO A 548 21.63 -29.25 -6.71
C PRO A 548 21.78 -28.08 -5.73
N VAL A 549 21.99 -28.41 -4.46
CA VAL A 549 22.11 -27.43 -3.35
C VAL A 549 23.12 -26.32 -3.66
N LEU A 550 24.26 -26.66 -4.29
CA LEU A 550 25.30 -25.71 -4.70
C LEU A 550 24.78 -24.59 -5.61
N TYR A 551 23.76 -24.84 -6.44
CA TYR A 551 23.13 -23.83 -7.31
C TYR A 551 21.91 -23.17 -6.66
N GLN A 552 21.31 -23.79 -5.64
CA GLN A 552 20.23 -23.19 -4.86
C GLN A 552 20.75 -22.09 -3.93
N ILE A 553 21.91 -22.31 -3.28
CA ILE A 553 22.47 -21.38 -2.28
C ILE A 553 22.69 -19.98 -2.88
N PRO A 554 23.39 -19.79 -4.02
CA PRO A 554 23.58 -18.45 -4.60
C PRO A 554 22.25 -17.79 -4.96
N PHE A 555 21.29 -18.54 -5.51
CA PHE A 555 19.99 -18.00 -5.89
C PHE A 555 19.20 -17.51 -4.68
N TYR A 556 19.08 -18.31 -3.60
CA TYR A 556 18.37 -17.89 -2.40
C TYR A 556 19.12 -16.79 -1.64
N THR A 557 20.45 -16.78 -1.63
CA THR A 557 21.26 -15.69 -1.07
C THR A 557 21.03 -14.38 -1.82
N ILE A 558 21.04 -14.40 -3.16
CA ILE A 558 20.70 -13.24 -3.99
C ILE A 558 19.24 -12.82 -3.75
N CYS A 559 18.31 -13.78 -3.61
CA CYS A 559 16.92 -13.45 -3.33
C CYS A 559 16.72 -12.76 -1.97
N ASN A 560 17.47 -13.19 -0.96
CA ASN A 560 17.44 -12.58 0.36
C ASN A 560 18.12 -11.20 0.34
N LEU A 561 19.22 -11.04 -0.39
CA LEU A 561 19.95 -9.79 -0.52
C LEU A 561 19.15 -8.72 -1.31
N LEU A 562 18.50 -9.14 -2.40
CA LEU A 562 17.73 -8.27 -3.30
C LEU A 562 16.25 -8.14 -2.91
N LYS A 563 15.81 -8.73 -1.80
CA LYS A 563 14.41 -8.74 -1.34
C LYS A 563 13.44 -9.12 -2.47
N CYS A 564 13.65 -10.30 -3.07
CA CYS A 564 12.79 -10.81 -4.12
C CYS A 564 11.32 -10.87 -3.69
N LYS A 565 10.43 -10.79 -4.69
CA LYS A 565 8.99 -10.81 -4.48
C LYS A 565 8.53 -12.07 -3.76
N THR A 566 7.56 -11.90 -2.87
CA THR A 566 6.74 -12.97 -2.34
C THR A 566 5.86 -13.58 -3.43
N PRO A 567 5.37 -14.81 -3.27
CA PRO A 567 4.37 -15.38 -4.17
C PRO A 567 3.14 -14.48 -4.37
N LYS A 568 2.71 -13.79 -3.31
CA LYS A 568 1.58 -12.87 -3.35
C LYS A 568 1.86 -11.68 -4.25
N GLU A 569 3.02 -11.03 -4.11
CA GLU A 569 3.45 -9.94 -5.00
C GLU A 569 3.68 -10.41 -6.45
N GLY A 570 4.12 -11.66 -6.63
CA GLY A 570 4.31 -12.28 -7.94
C GLY A 570 3.02 -12.57 -8.69
N ALA A 571 1.93 -12.87 -7.97
CA ALA A 571 0.62 -13.17 -8.53
C ALA A 571 -0.09 -11.94 -9.09
N GLN A 572 0.36 -10.73 -8.78
CA GLN A 572 -0.47 -9.56 -8.97
C GLN A 572 -0.65 -9.16 -10.43
N THR A 573 0.39 -9.25 -11.26
CA THR A 573 0.23 -9.06 -12.71
C THR A 573 -0.71 -10.12 -13.31
N VAL A 574 -0.72 -11.33 -12.74
CA VAL A 574 -1.67 -12.40 -13.14
C VAL A 574 -3.10 -11.97 -12.78
N VAL A 575 -3.33 -11.54 -11.53
CA VAL A 575 -4.64 -11.10 -11.04
C VAL A 575 -5.14 -9.88 -11.81
N HIS A 576 -4.27 -8.91 -12.08
CA HIS A 576 -4.57 -7.75 -12.92
C HIS A 576 -5.12 -8.20 -14.28
N LEU A 577 -4.39 -9.07 -15.00
CA LEU A 577 -4.87 -9.58 -16.29
C LEU A 577 -6.15 -10.41 -16.20
N CYS A 578 -6.39 -11.06 -15.06
CA CYS A 578 -7.61 -11.85 -14.84
C CYS A 578 -8.86 -10.99 -14.58
N VAL A 579 -8.73 -9.80 -13.97
CA VAL A 579 -9.92 -9.10 -13.43
C VAL A 579 -10.02 -7.63 -13.80
N ALA A 580 -8.96 -7.01 -14.30
CA ALA A 580 -8.93 -5.57 -14.53
C ALA A 580 -9.78 -5.15 -15.72
N GLU A 581 -10.67 -4.18 -15.54
CA GLU A 581 -11.57 -3.71 -16.61
C GLU A 581 -10.77 -3.02 -17.72
N GLU A 582 -9.72 -2.28 -17.37
CA GLU A 582 -8.85 -1.55 -18.30
C GLU A 582 -8.04 -2.46 -19.24
N VAL A 583 -7.90 -3.75 -18.91
CA VAL A 583 -7.28 -4.75 -19.80
C VAL A 583 -8.29 -5.71 -20.41
N GLN A 584 -9.59 -5.46 -20.21
CA GLN A 584 -10.65 -6.12 -20.98
C GLN A 584 -10.47 -5.74 -22.45
N ASN A 585 -10.47 -6.74 -23.33
CA ASN A 585 -10.21 -6.58 -24.77
C ASN A 585 -8.80 -6.09 -25.14
N VAL A 586 -7.85 -5.99 -24.19
CA VAL A 586 -6.42 -5.90 -24.52
C VAL A 586 -5.92 -7.31 -24.86
N ARG A 587 -5.21 -7.46 -25.99
CA ARG A 587 -4.88 -8.79 -26.55
C ARG A 587 -3.51 -8.82 -27.21
N GLY A 588 -2.86 -9.97 -27.12
CA GLY A 588 -1.56 -10.24 -27.74
C GLY A 588 -0.40 -9.45 -27.11
N LYS A 589 -0.60 -8.88 -25.92
CA LYS A 589 0.38 -8.04 -25.24
C LYS A 589 1.17 -8.82 -24.18
N TYR A 590 2.30 -8.23 -23.79
CA TYR A 590 3.16 -8.72 -22.73
C TYR A 590 3.14 -7.75 -21.56
N PHE A 591 3.00 -8.26 -20.33
CA PHE A 591 2.87 -7.44 -19.13
C PHE A 591 3.94 -7.70 -18.08
N MET A 592 4.29 -6.67 -17.33
CA MET A 592 5.18 -6.74 -16.18
C MET A 592 4.78 -5.63 -15.19
N GLU A 593 4.79 -5.93 -13.89
CA GLU A 593 4.36 -4.96 -12.85
C GLU A 593 2.98 -4.32 -13.11
N CYS A 594 1.99 -5.13 -13.53
CA CYS A 594 0.64 -4.68 -13.90
C CYS A 594 0.60 -3.59 -15.00
N ARG A 595 1.61 -3.52 -15.86
CA ARG A 595 1.67 -2.58 -17.00
C ARG A 595 2.12 -3.32 -18.27
N GLU A 596 1.70 -2.82 -19.44
CA GLU A 596 2.23 -3.30 -20.71
C GLU A 596 3.75 -3.06 -20.75
N ALA A 597 4.50 -4.08 -21.17
CA ALA A 597 5.95 -4.08 -21.22
C ALA A 597 6.43 -4.55 -22.60
N LYS A 598 7.68 -4.21 -22.92
CA LYS A 598 8.31 -4.69 -24.15
C LYS A 598 8.50 -6.21 -24.11
N HIS A 599 8.43 -6.81 -25.29
CA HIS A 599 8.71 -8.22 -25.57
C HIS A 599 9.84 -8.35 -26.62
N THR A 600 10.30 -9.58 -26.82
CA THR A 600 11.27 -9.93 -27.87
C THR A 600 10.82 -9.55 -29.29
N GLN A 601 11.73 -9.05 -30.12
CA GLN A 601 11.45 -8.72 -31.53
C GLN A 601 10.93 -9.91 -32.34
N LEU A 602 11.26 -11.15 -31.95
CA LEU A 602 10.73 -12.36 -32.60
C LEU A 602 9.20 -12.46 -32.53
N ALA A 603 8.56 -11.84 -31.54
CA ALA A 603 7.11 -11.82 -31.51
C ALA A 603 6.52 -10.81 -32.49
N ASP A 604 7.30 -9.85 -32.99
CA ASP A 604 6.86 -8.90 -34.01
C ASP A 604 6.96 -9.45 -35.44
N ASP A 605 7.68 -10.57 -35.63
CA ASP A 605 7.70 -11.34 -36.86
C ASP A 605 6.47 -12.26 -36.96
N GLU A 606 5.49 -11.85 -37.75
CA GLU A 606 4.21 -12.57 -37.88
C GLU A 606 4.35 -13.94 -38.53
N GLU A 607 5.24 -14.07 -39.52
CA GLU A 607 5.50 -15.33 -40.22
C GLU A 607 6.13 -16.34 -39.25
N PHE A 608 7.12 -15.89 -38.47
CA PHE A 608 7.75 -16.71 -37.46
C PHE A 608 6.76 -17.17 -36.38
N VAL A 609 5.91 -16.26 -35.89
CA VAL A 609 4.85 -16.58 -34.92
C VAL A 609 3.90 -17.64 -35.47
N GLU A 610 3.49 -17.54 -36.75
CA GLU A 610 2.58 -18.51 -37.37
C GLU A 610 3.26 -19.87 -37.61
N ARG A 611 4.54 -19.90 -38.00
CA ARG A 611 5.33 -21.14 -38.11
C ARG A 611 5.42 -21.88 -36.77
N VAL A 612 5.68 -21.16 -35.67
CA VAL A 612 5.68 -21.74 -34.31
C VAL A 612 4.28 -22.27 -33.95
N TRP A 613 3.22 -21.55 -34.31
CA TRP A 613 1.85 -22.01 -34.10
C TRP A 613 1.57 -23.32 -34.85
N HIS A 614 1.89 -23.41 -36.14
CA HIS A 614 1.67 -24.62 -36.94
C HIS A 614 2.44 -25.82 -36.39
N LYS A 615 3.72 -25.63 -36.04
CA LYS A 615 4.49 -26.70 -35.39
C LYS A 615 3.86 -27.13 -34.08
N SER A 616 3.33 -26.19 -33.31
CA SER A 616 2.67 -26.50 -32.04
C SER A 616 1.35 -27.27 -32.23
N VAL A 617 0.62 -26.97 -33.31
CA VAL A 617 -0.55 -27.77 -33.72
C VAL A 617 -0.11 -29.18 -34.12
N GLU A 618 0.92 -29.34 -34.94
CA GLU A 618 1.47 -30.64 -35.36
C GLU A 618 1.87 -31.50 -34.15
N VAL A 619 2.67 -30.96 -33.24
CA VAL A 619 3.17 -31.67 -32.05
C VAL A 619 2.05 -32.06 -31.08
N THR A 620 0.93 -31.34 -31.07
CA THR A 620 -0.19 -31.56 -30.13
C THR A 620 -1.41 -32.21 -30.76
N SER A 621 -1.37 -32.51 -32.06
CA SER A 621 -2.44 -33.24 -32.76
C SER A 621 -2.44 -34.69 -32.31
#